data_AF-A0A851CHR6-F1
#
_entry.id   AF-A0A851CHR6-F1
#
_cell.length_a   1.000
_cell.length_b   1.000
_cell.length_c   1.000
_cell.angle_alpha   90.00
_cell.angle_beta   90.00
_cell.angle_gamma   90.00
#
_symmetry.space_group_name_H-M   'P 1'
#
loop_
_entity.id
_entity.type
_entity.pdbx_description
1 polymer ?
#
loop_
_entity_poly.entity_id
_entity_poly.type
_entity_poly.pdbx_seq_one_letter_code
_entity_poly.pdbx_strand_id
1 'polypeptide(L)'
;SFQSVVDDWIESYKHDRDIALLDLINFFIQCSGCKGVVTAEMFRHMQNSEIIRKMTEEFDEDSGDYPLTMAGPQWKKFKASFCEFIGVLVRQCQYSIIYDEYMMDTVISLLTGLSDSQVRAFRHTSTLAAMKLMTALVNVALNLSINMDNTQRQYEAERNKIIGKRANDRLELLLQKRKEV
;
A
#
# COMPACT_ATOMS: atom_id res chain seq x y z
N SER A 1 7.39 -9.39 14.01
CA SER A 1 6.06 -9.57 13.39
C SER A 1 6.04 -8.78 12.09
N PHE A 2 5.17 -9.05 11.10
CA PHE A 2 5.05 -8.12 9.95
C PHE A 2 4.66 -6.71 10.39
N GLN A 3 3.90 -6.64 11.48
CA GLN A 3 3.56 -5.39 12.17
C GLN A 3 4.80 -4.54 12.46
N SER A 4 5.83 -5.10 13.09
CA SER A 4 7.04 -4.34 13.46
C SER A 4 7.81 -3.85 12.23
N VAL A 5 7.92 -4.69 11.19
CA VAL A 5 8.58 -4.31 9.93
C VAL A 5 7.85 -3.16 9.23
N VAL A 6 6.52 -3.20 9.24
CA VAL A 6 5.68 -2.14 8.67
C VAL A 6 5.77 -0.86 9.49
N ASP A 7 5.76 -0.96 10.83
CA ASP A 7 5.89 0.21 11.70
C ASP A 7 7.27 0.88 11.50
N ASP A 8 8.35 0.09 11.39
CA ASP A 8 9.70 0.60 11.09
C ASP A 8 9.76 1.29 9.71
N TRP A 9 9.09 0.73 8.71
CA TRP A 9 8.97 1.34 7.38
C TRP A 9 8.17 2.65 7.42
N ILE A 10 7.08 2.71 8.20
CA ILE A 10 6.26 3.91 8.39
C ILE A 10 7.07 5.03 9.03
N GLU A 11 7.88 4.74 10.05
CA GLU A 11 8.75 5.74 10.67
C GLU A 11 9.81 6.24 9.68
N SER A 12 10.36 5.35 8.86
CA SER A 12 11.27 5.73 7.76
C SER A 12 10.57 6.64 6.74
N TYR A 13 9.33 6.33 6.37
CA TYR A 13 8.52 7.12 5.44
C TYR A 13 8.20 8.52 5.99
N LYS A 14 7.91 8.63 7.29
CA LYS A 14 7.71 9.94 7.94
C LYS A 14 8.98 10.79 7.97
N HIS A 15 10.15 10.17 8.01
CA HIS A 15 11.43 10.86 8.01
C HIS A 15 11.85 11.31 6.61
N ASP A 16 11.85 10.38 5.65
CA ASP A 16 12.17 10.63 4.25
C ASP A 16 11.31 9.72 3.36
N ARG A 17 10.32 10.32 2.70
CA ARG A 17 9.35 9.61 1.87
C ARG A 17 10.00 8.96 0.66
N ASP A 18 10.99 9.61 0.05
CA ASP A 18 11.62 9.14 -1.18
C ASP A 18 12.47 7.90 -0.91
N ILE A 19 13.22 7.90 0.19
CA ILE A 19 14.05 6.76 0.59
C ILE A 19 13.16 5.55 0.94
N ALA A 20 12.11 5.76 1.75
CA ALA A 20 11.22 4.67 2.13
C ALA A 20 10.45 4.08 0.93
N LEU A 21 10.04 4.92 -0.03
CA LEU A 21 9.42 4.43 -1.27
C LEU A 21 10.41 3.69 -2.16
N LEU A 22 11.65 4.16 -2.25
CA LEU A 22 12.70 3.44 -2.98
C LEU A 22 12.90 2.02 -2.44
N ASP A 23 12.90 1.86 -1.12
CA ASP A 23 12.99 0.55 -0.47
C ASP A 23 11.77 -0.32 -0.80
N LEU A 24 10.57 0.27 -0.80
CA LEU A 24 9.34 -0.44 -1.14
C LEU A 24 9.27 -0.84 -2.63
N ILE A 25 9.78 0.01 -3.53
CA ILE A 25 9.91 -0.29 -4.96
C ILE A 25 10.86 -1.47 -5.15
N ASN A 26 12.06 -1.39 -4.55
CA ASN A 26 13.04 -2.46 -4.62
C ASN A 26 12.52 -3.77 -4.02
N PHE A 27 11.74 -3.70 -2.94
CA PHE A 27 11.08 -4.87 -2.37
C PHE A 27 10.20 -5.60 -3.40
N PHE A 28 9.36 -4.88 -4.16
CA PHE A 28 8.51 -5.51 -5.19
C PHE A 28 9.34 -6.08 -6.35
N ILE A 29 10.37 -5.36 -6.80
CA ILE A 29 11.28 -5.81 -7.86
C ILE A 29 12.01 -7.10 -7.45
N GLN A 30 12.56 -7.15 -6.23
CA GLN A 30 13.28 -8.33 -5.71
C GLN A 30 12.35 -9.50 -5.43
N CYS A 31 11.10 -9.24 -5.02
CA CYS A 31 10.08 -10.29 -4.87
C CYS A 31 9.70 -10.97 -6.20
N SER A 32 10.02 -10.33 -7.33
CA SER A 32 9.95 -10.94 -8.66
C SER A 32 11.18 -11.76 -9.05
N GLY A 33 12.22 -11.85 -8.19
CA GLY A 33 13.46 -12.55 -8.52
C GLY A 33 14.51 -11.67 -9.22
N CYS A 34 14.17 -10.41 -9.55
CA CYS A 34 15.11 -9.49 -10.16
C CYS A 34 16.22 -9.14 -9.17
N LYS A 35 17.47 -9.27 -9.61
CA LYS A 35 18.67 -8.88 -8.84
C LYS A 35 19.09 -7.43 -9.08
N GLY A 36 18.49 -6.77 -10.08
CA GLY A 36 18.66 -5.35 -10.34
C GLY A 36 18.19 -4.51 -9.16
N VAL A 37 18.77 -3.32 -9.02
CA VAL A 37 18.47 -2.39 -7.92
C VAL A 37 18.12 -1.03 -8.51
N VAL A 38 16.94 -0.54 -8.15
CA VAL A 38 16.53 0.83 -8.44
C VAL A 38 17.31 1.75 -7.49
N THR A 39 18.10 2.65 -8.06
CA THR A 39 18.89 3.62 -7.27
C THR A 39 18.10 4.89 -6.99
N ALA A 40 18.55 5.69 -6.01
CA ALA A 40 17.95 6.98 -5.71
C ALA A 40 18.01 7.95 -6.91
N GLU A 41 19.07 7.87 -7.72
CA GLU A 41 19.20 8.67 -8.94
C GLU A 41 18.14 8.28 -9.98
N MET A 42 17.91 6.97 -10.17
CA MET A 42 16.84 6.48 -11.05
C MET A 42 15.47 6.94 -10.56
N PHE A 43 15.19 6.79 -9.27
CA PHE A 43 13.89 7.16 -8.70
C PHE A 43 13.58 8.66 -8.84
N ARG A 44 14.59 9.54 -8.72
CA ARG A 44 14.40 10.99 -8.85
C ARG A 44 14.31 11.49 -10.29
N HIS A 45 14.92 10.78 -11.25
CA HIS A 45 15.12 11.32 -12.60
C HIS A 45 14.46 10.50 -13.71
N MET A 46 13.99 9.28 -13.43
CA MET A 46 13.35 8.41 -14.41
C MET A 46 11.87 8.23 -14.11
N GLN A 47 11.08 8.09 -15.17
CA GLN A 47 9.69 7.67 -15.03
C GLN A 47 9.60 6.17 -14.69
N ASN A 48 8.50 5.75 -14.07
CA ASN A 48 8.28 4.34 -13.72
C ASN A 48 8.45 3.40 -14.92
N SER A 49 8.01 3.80 -16.11
CA SER A 49 8.18 3.02 -17.35
C SER A 49 9.65 2.80 -17.73
N GLU A 50 10.50 3.82 -17.54
CA GLU A 50 11.94 3.73 -17.80
C GLU A 50 12.65 2.86 -16.77
N ILE A 51 12.27 3.00 -15.49
CA ILE A 51 12.76 2.14 -14.40
C ILE A 51 12.41 0.68 -14.69
N ILE A 52 11.16 0.39 -15.03
CA ILE A 52 10.69 -0.97 -15.33
C ILE A 52 11.42 -1.55 -16.54
N ARG A 53 11.63 -0.75 -17.59
CA ARG A 53 12.41 -1.16 -18.77
C ARG A 53 13.84 -1.53 -18.37
N LYS A 54 14.51 -0.67 -17.58
CA LYS A 54 15.88 -0.95 -17.12
C LYS A 54 15.95 -2.19 -16.23
N MET A 55 15.01 -2.35 -15.30
CA MET A 55 14.93 -3.56 -14.45
C MET A 55 14.59 -4.82 -15.26
N THR A 56 13.90 -4.68 -16.40
CA THR A 56 13.64 -5.77 -17.35
C THR A 56 14.90 -6.15 -18.12
N GLU A 57 15.71 -5.17 -18.54
CA GLU A 57 17.01 -5.41 -19.18
C GLU A 57 18.03 -6.03 -18.21
N GLU A 58 17.99 -5.63 -16.94
CA GLU A 58 18.80 -6.19 -15.85
C GLU A 58 18.24 -7.51 -15.28
N PHE A 59 17.11 -7.99 -15.80
CA PHE A 59 16.51 -9.26 -15.37
C PHE A 59 17.32 -10.44 -15.91
N ASP A 60 18.45 -10.71 -15.25
CA ASP A 60 19.37 -11.80 -15.57
C ASP A 60 18.99 -13.07 -14.80
N GLU A 61 18.15 -13.89 -15.42
CA GLU A 61 17.76 -15.19 -14.90
C GLU A 61 18.15 -16.31 -15.87
N ASP A 62 19.19 -17.07 -15.49
CA ASP A 62 19.62 -18.33 -16.13
C ASP A 62 18.52 -19.41 -16.13
N SER A 63 17.50 -19.24 -15.27
CA SER A 63 16.35 -20.13 -15.10
C SER A 63 15.07 -19.29 -15.06
N GLY A 64 14.01 -19.68 -15.77
CA GLY A 64 12.71 -18.98 -15.71
C GLY A 64 11.93 -19.14 -14.39
N ASP A 65 12.60 -19.50 -13.31
CA ASP A 65 12.07 -19.71 -11.97
C ASP A 65 12.25 -18.45 -11.11
N TYR A 66 11.16 -17.98 -10.51
CA TYR A 66 11.14 -16.83 -9.61
C TYR A 66 10.41 -17.18 -8.31
N PRO A 67 10.55 -16.40 -7.22
CA PRO A 67 10.10 -16.77 -5.86
C PRO A 67 8.66 -17.31 -5.73
N LEU A 68 7.75 -16.91 -6.62
CA LEU A 68 6.34 -17.36 -6.61
C LEU A 68 6.08 -18.68 -7.35
N THR A 69 7.00 -19.17 -8.19
CA THR A 69 6.89 -20.47 -8.88
C THR A 69 7.73 -21.56 -8.23
N MET A 70 8.73 -21.18 -7.42
CA MET A 70 9.60 -22.14 -6.75
C MET A 70 8.82 -23.07 -5.81
N ALA A 71 9.14 -24.37 -5.89
CA ALA A 71 8.54 -25.38 -5.03
C ALA A 71 9.26 -25.48 -3.68
N GLY A 72 8.50 -25.82 -2.64
CA GLY A 72 9.03 -26.11 -1.30
C GLY A 72 8.35 -25.30 -0.19
N PRO A 73 8.44 -25.76 1.08
CA PRO A 73 7.78 -25.11 2.21
C PRO A 73 8.19 -23.64 2.41
N GLN A 74 9.47 -23.33 2.17
CA GLN A 74 10.00 -21.97 2.31
C GLN A 74 9.34 -20.96 1.36
N TRP A 75 9.12 -21.35 0.10
CA TRP A 75 8.51 -20.50 -0.92
C TRP A 75 7.00 -20.36 -0.74
N LYS A 76 6.33 -21.40 -0.23
CA LYS A 76 4.94 -21.29 0.24
C LYS A 76 4.81 -20.28 1.37
N LYS A 77 5.72 -20.32 2.36
CA LYS A 77 5.77 -19.36 3.46
C LYS A 77 6.08 -17.94 2.96
N PHE A 78 7.01 -17.80 2.02
CA PHE A 78 7.30 -16.52 1.35
C PHE A 78 6.06 -15.93 0.70
N LYS A 79 5.33 -16.70 -0.12
CA LYS A 79 4.10 -16.23 -0.76
C LYS A 79 3.05 -15.76 0.26
N ALA A 80 2.86 -16.50 1.35
CA ALA A 80 1.95 -16.11 2.43
C ALA A 80 2.41 -14.80 3.10
N SER A 81 3.70 -14.73 3.42
CA SER A 81 4.36 -13.56 4.03
C SER A 81 4.23 -12.31 3.17
N PHE A 82 4.47 -12.43 1.86
CA PHE A 82 4.33 -11.36 0.88
C PHE A 82 2.90 -10.81 0.84
N CYS A 83 1.90 -11.70 0.80
CA CYS A 83 0.50 -11.30 0.82
C CYS A 83 0.10 -10.62 2.15
N GLU A 84 0.60 -11.14 3.27
CA GLU A 84 0.32 -10.60 4.60
C GLU A 84 0.93 -9.21 4.79
N PHE A 85 2.19 -9.03 4.37
CA PHE A 85 2.89 -7.75 4.43
C PHE A 85 2.11 -6.63 3.76
N ILE A 86 1.63 -6.83 2.52
CA ILE A 86 0.84 -5.82 1.78
C ILE A 86 -0.44 -5.46 2.55
N GLY A 87 -1.13 -6.47 3.10
CA GLY A 87 -2.34 -6.24 3.89
C GLY A 87 -2.09 -5.47 5.17
N VAL A 88 -0.99 -5.77 5.88
CA VAL A 88 -0.58 -5.06 7.11
C VAL A 88 -0.14 -3.63 6.78
N LEU A 89 0.65 -3.43 5.72
CA LEU A 89 1.11 -2.11 5.26
C LEU A 89 -0.06 -1.14 5.06
N VAL A 90 -1.03 -1.52 4.24
CA VAL A 90 -2.22 -0.70 3.95
C VAL A 90 -3.04 -0.45 5.21
N ARG A 91 -3.22 -1.49 6.04
CA ARG A 91 -3.98 -1.36 7.30
C ARG A 91 -3.32 -0.37 8.26
N GLN A 92 -1.99 -0.40 8.38
CA GLN A 92 -1.28 0.53 9.27
C GLN A 92 -1.27 1.96 8.74
N CYS A 93 -1.28 2.13 7.42
CA CYS A 93 -1.34 3.44 6.78
C CYS A 93 -2.76 4.04 6.70
N GLN A 94 -3.82 3.28 7.05
CA GLN A 94 -5.20 3.57 6.67
C GLN A 94 -5.81 4.88 7.20
N TYR A 95 -5.18 5.54 8.17
CA TYR A 95 -5.70 6.76 8.81
C TYR A 95 -4.95 8.03 8.42
N SER A 96 -3.88 7.93 7.64
CA SER A 96 -3.09 9.10 7.24
C SER A 96 -2.37 8.89 5.90
N ILE A 97 -1.35 8.04 5.89
CA ILE A 97 -0.41 7.90 4.76
C ILE A 97 -1.10 7.50 3.45
N ILE A 98 -2.16 6.68 3.49
CA ILE A 98 -2.86 6.30 2.25
C ILE A 98 -3.54 7.48 1.53
N TYR A 99 -3.71 8.62 2.20
CA TYR A 99 -4.37 9.83 1.68
C TYR A 99 -3.39 10.96 1.36
N ASP A 100 -2.08 10.70 1.36
CA ASP A 100 -1.05 11.74 1.17
C ASP A 100 -0.75 12.09 -0.30
N GLU A 101 -1.53 11.53 -1.23
CA GLU A 101 -1.40 11.71 -2.69
C GLU A 101 -0.02 11.32 -3.24
N TYR A 102 0.75 10.50 -2.51
CA TYR A 102 2.11 10.15 -2.91
C TYR A 102 2.41 8.66 -2.82
N MET A 103 2.21 8.04 -1.65
CA MET A 103 2.57 6.64 -1.42
C MET A 103 1.78 5.70 -2.33
N MET A 104 0.45 5.84 -2.32
CA MET A 104 -0.44 4.95 -3.08
C MET A 104 -0.29 5.14 -4.58
N ASP A 105 -0.15 6.37 -5.06
CA ASP A 105 0.04 6.68 -6.48
C ASP A 105 1.33 6.07 -7.01
N THR A 106 2.43 6.18 -6.24
CA THR A 106 3.71 5.58 -6.59
C THR A 106 3.62 4.06 -6.66
N VAL A 107 3.04 3.42 -5.64
CA VAL A 107 2.89 1.96 -5.59
C VAL A 107 1.97 1.45 -6.69
N ILE A 108 0.81 2.07 -6.91
CA ILE A 108 -0.14 1.66 -7.96
C ILE A 108 0.48 1.83 -9.33
N SER A 109 1.16 2.96 -9.59
CA SER A 109 1.83 3.21 -10.86
C SER A 109 2.90 2.16 -11.16
N LEU A 110 3.75 1.85 -10.18
CA LEU A 110 4.75 0.79 -10.29
C LEU A 110 4.11 -0.57 -10.59
N LEU A 111 3.15 -1.00 -9.77
CA LEU A 111 2.51 -2.32 -9.91
C LEU A 111 1.78 -2.45 -11.25
N THR A 112 1.14 -1.38 -11.70
CA THR A 112 0.48 -1.32 -13.02
C THR A 112 1.50 -1.50 -14.14
N GLY A 113 2.60 -0.74 -14.13
CA GLY A 113 3.63 -0.89 -15.14
C GLY A 113 4.30 -2.28 -15.14
N LEU A 114 4.56 -2.84 -13.96
CA LEU A 114 5.11 -4.20 -13.84
C LEU A 114 4.12 -5.27 -14.35
N SER A 115 2.81 -5.05 -14.16
CA SER A 115 1.77 -5.97 -14.63
C SER A 115 1.66 -6.05 -16.16
N ASP A 116 2.13 -5.03 -16.87
CA ASP A 116 2.17 -4.95 -18.34
C ASP A 116 3.56 -5.31 -18.93
N SER A 117 4.54 -5.64 -18.09
CA SER A 117 5.89 -6.02 -18.54
C SER A 117 5.89 -7.30 -19.38
N GLN A 118 6.83 -7.46 -20.31
CA GLN A 118 7.03 -8.72 -21.05
C GLN A 118 7.66 -9.83 -20.18
N VAL A 119 8.24 -9.50 -19.02
CA VAL A 119 8.79 -10.46 -18.06
C VAL A 119 7.68 -11.09 -17.22
N ARG A 120 7.54 -12.42 -17.31
CA ARG A 120 6.50 -13.16 -16.58
C ARG A 120 6.60 -13.00 -15.06
N ALA A 121 7.82 -12.97 -14.53
CA ALA A 121 8.08 -12.83 -13.11
C ALA A 121 7.58 -11.49 -12.55
N PHE A 122 7.78 -10.39 -13.29
CA PHE A 122 7.19 -9.09 -12.95
C PHE A 122 5.67 -9.15 -13.00
N ARG A 123 5.08 -9.59 -14.12
CA ARG A 123 3.62 -9.63 -14.26
C ARG A 123 2.93 -10.42 -13.16
N HIS A 124 3.43 -11.62 -12.86
CA HIS A 124 2.79 -12.50 -11.89
C HIS A 124 2.88 -11.94 -10.47
N THR A 125 4.06 -11.45 -10.06
CA THR A 125 4.27 -10.88 -8.73
C THR A 125 3.49 -9.58 -8.55
N SER A 126 3.55 -8.66 -9.51
CA SER A 126 2.85 -7.38 -9.42
C SER A 126 1.33 -7.55 -9.43
N THR A 127 0.80 -8.46 -10.26
CA THR A 127 -0.64 -8.75 -10.28
C THR A 127 -1.09 -9.33 -8.95
N LEU A 128 -0.33 -10.27 -8.36
CA LEU A 128 -0.65 -10.79 -7.03
C LEU A 128 -0.63 -9.67 -5.98
N ALA A 129 0.38 -8.81 -6.02
CA ALA A 129 0.50 -7.68 -5.12
C ALA A 129 -0.70 -6.71 -5.24
N ALA A 130 -1.06 -6.34 -6.47
CA ALA A 130 -2.18 -5.46 -6.78
C ALA A 130 -3.52 -6.06 -6.29
N MET A 131 -3.74 -7.36 -6.46
CA MET A 131 -4.95 -8.01 -5.95
C MET A 131 -5.03 -7.99 -4.42
N LYS A 132 -3.89 -8.15 -3.73
CA LYS A 132 -3.83 -8.04 -2.26
C LYS A 132 -3.97 -6.60 -1.78
N LEU A 133 -3.39 -5.65 -2.49
CA LEU A 133 -3.55 -4.22 -2.28
C LEU A 133 -5.02 -3.82 -2.40
N MET A 134 -5.70 -4.22 -3.47
CA MET A 134 -7.12 -3.96 -3.68
C MET A 134 -7.98 -4.57 -2.57
N THR A 135 -7.70 -5.81 -2.15
CA THR A 135 -8.40 -6.45 -1.03
C THR A 135 -8.23 -5.64 0.28
N ALA A 136 -7.02 -5.11 0.53
CA ALA A 136 -6.77 -4.30 1.71
C ALA A 136 -7.50 -2.95 1.64
N LEU A 137 -7.52 -2.29 0.48
CA LEU A 137 -8.25 -1.05 0.25
C LEU A 137 -9.77 -1.23 0.41
N VAL A 138 -10.33 -2.36 -0.02
CA VAL A 138 -11.75 -2.68 0.22
C VAL A 138 -12.06 -2.77 1.72
N ASN A 139 -11.16 -3.35 2.52
CA ASN A 139 -11.32 -3.38 3.98
C ASN A 139 -11.25 -1.97 4.60
N VAL A 140 -10.37 -1.10 4.07
CA VAL A 140 -10.32 0.30 4.49
C VAL A 140 -11.64 1.01 4.16
N ALA A 141 -12.16 0.86 2.94
CA ALA A 141 -13.44 1.43 2.54
C ALA A 141 -14.60 0.93 3.42
N LEU A 142 -14.61 -0.36 3.78
CA LEU A 142 -15.57 -0.92 4.72
C LEU A 142 -15.46 -0.27 6.10
N ASN A 143 -14.25 -0.11 6.64
CA ASN A 143 -14.03 0.55 7.93
C ASN A 143 -14.47 2.01 7.92
N LEU A 144 -14.19 2.75 6.83
CA LEU A 144 -14.65 4.13 6.65
C LEU A 144 -16.17 4.21 6.63
N SER A 145 -16.84 3.31 5.89
CA SER A 145 -18.30 3.24 5.84
C SER A 145 -18.90 3.00 7.23
N ILE A 146 -18.36 2.05 8.00
CA ILE A 146 -18.80 1.79 9.38
C ILE A 146 -18.58 3.03 10.28
N ASN A 147 -17.45 3.72 10.12
CA ASN A 147 -17.13 4.91 10.92
C ASN A 147 -18.03 6.10 10.56
N MET A 148 -18.40 6.23 9.28
CA MET A 148 -19.36 7.22 8.80
C MET A 148 -20.75 6.96 9.40
N ASP A 149 -21.23 5.72 9.37
CA ASP A 149 -22.52 5.34 9.99
C ASP A 149 -22.54 5.58 11.50
N ASN A 150 -21.43 5.27 12.19
CA ASN A 150 -21.29 5.54 13.62
C ASN A 150 -21.31 7.06 13.90
N THR A 151 -20.59 7.84 13.11
CA THR A 151 -20.54 9.30 13.24
C THR A 151 -21.90 9.93 12.96
N GLN A 152 -22.64 9.43 11.96
CA GLN A 152 -24.01 9.85 11.66
C GLN A 152 -24.97 9.54 12.81
N ARG A 153 -24.93 8.34 13.38
CA ARG A 153 -25.74 7.98 14.57
C ARG A 153 -25.41 8.86 15.77
N GLN A 154 -24.12 9.17 16.00
CA GLN A 154 -23.70 10.08 17.07
C GLN A 154 -24.22 11.51 16.84
N TYR A 155 -24.17 11.98 15.60
CA TYR A 155 -24.70 13.29 15.22
C TYR A 155 -26.21 13.39 15.47
N GLU A 156 -26.98 12.40 15.02
CA GLU A 156 -28.43 12.37 15.24
C GLU A 156 -28.80 12.29 16.72
N ALA A 157 -28.08 11.47 17.49
CA ALA A 157 -28.28 11.36 18.93
C ALA A 157 -28.02 12.70 19.65
N GLU A 158 -26.97 13.43 19.27
CA GLU A 158 -26.67 14.75 19.84
C GLU A 158 -27.69 15.81 19.40
N ARG A 159 -28.12 15.77 18.12
CA ARG A 159 -29.10 16.70 17.54
C ARG A 159 -30.47 16.55 18.22
N ASN A 160 -30.87 15.31 18.50
CA ASN A 160 -32.18 14.99 19.08
C ASN A 160 -32.26 15.27 20.59
N LYS A 161 -31.16 15.69 21.24
CA LYS A 161 -31.22 16.14 22.63
C LYS A 161 -32.08 17.40 22.77
N ILE A 162 -32.73 17.52 23.92
CA ILE A 162 -33.45 18.71 24.35
C ILE A 162 -32.51 19.92 24.26
N ILE A 163 -33.01 21.06 23.78
CA ILE A 163 -32.22 22.26 23.44
C ILE A 163 -31.25 22.67 24.56
N GLY A 164 -31.67 22.61 25.83
CA GLY A 164 -30.82 22.97 26.98
C GLY A 164 -29.71 21.95 27.32
N LYS A 165 -29.71 20.76 26.73
CA LYS A 165 -28.68 19.71 26.91
C LYS A 165 -27.88 19.42 25.63
N ARG A 166 -28.18 20.14 24.55
CA ARG A 166 -27.52 19.99 23.24
C ARG A 166 -26.20 20.75 23.27
N ALA A 167 -25.10 20.06 23.00
CA ALA A 167 -23.80 20.69 22.83
C ALA A 167 -23.59 21.07 21.34
N ASN A 168 -23.71 22.36 21.01
CA ASN A 168 -23.54 22.84 19.63
C ASN A 168 -22.12 22.61 19.10
N ASP A 169 -21.10 22.82 19.93
CA ASP A 169 -19.69 22.57 19.56
C ASP A 169 -19.46 21.10 19.18
N ARG A 170 -20.13 20.18 19.88
CA ARG A 170 -20.08 18.74 19.58
C ARG A 170 -20.78 18.40 18.27
N LEU A 171 -21.89 19.07 17.96
CA LEU A 171 -22.58 18.92 16.67
C LEU A 171 -21.70 19.39 15.51
N GLU A 172 -21.03 20.52 15.68
CA GLU A 172 -20.12 21.08 14.68
C GLU A 172 -18.93 20.16 14.44
N LEU A 173 -18.32 19.63 15.50
CA LEU A 173 -17.22 18.65 15.39
C LEU A 173 -17.67 17.36 14.69
N LEU A 174 -18.87 16.84 14.98
CA LEU A 174 -19.41 15.66 14.30
C LEU A 174 -19.74 15.94 12.83
N LEU A 175 -20.21 17.16 12.51
CA LEU A 175 -20.43 17.61 11.14
C LEU A 175 -19.13 17.72 10.36
N GLN A 176 -18.09 18.27 10.98
CA GLN A 176 -16.76 18.38 10.37
C GLN A 176 -16.16 16.99 10.14
N LYS A 177 -16.17 16.11 11.15
CA LYS A 177 -15.69 14.74 11.03
C LYS A 177 -16.40 13.95 9.92
N ARG A 178 -17.68 14.25 9.64
CA ARG A 178 -18.42 13.64 8.53
C ARG A 178 -18.01 14.18 7.15
N LYS A 179 -17.48 15.41 7.08
CA LYS A 179 -17.00 16.01 5.82
C LYS A 179 -15.57 15.59 5.47
N GLU A 180 -14.78 15.16 6.47
CA GLU A 180 -13.38 14.74 6.32
C GLU A 180 -13.24 13.27 5.87
N VAL A 181 -14.34 12.51 5.83
CA VAL A 181 -14.41 11.11 5.32
C VAL A 181 -15.00 11.13 3.92
#